data_AF-A0A0S7ZQY8-F1
#
_entry.id   AF-A0A0S7ZQY8-F1
#
_cell.length_a   1.000
_cell.length_b   1.000
_cell.length_c   1.000
_cell.angle_alpha   90.00
_cell.angle_beta   90.00
_cell.angle_gamma   90.00
#
_symmetry.space_group_name_H-M   'P 1'
#
loop_
_entity.id
_entity.type
_entity.pdbx_description
1 polymer ?
#
loop_
_entity_poly.entity_id
_entity_poly.type
_entity_poly.pdbx_seq_one_letter_code
_entity_poly.pdbx_strand_id
1 'polypeptide(L)'
;MKPIANIPVVLCLFLIGCADEERMPPILTAAEAEQTAPGTRPPTSLAASFDGLGFGFEGPHGPSVGRNPSDNSIAVGPNHIVQIVNSRLAIFTKQGERFDTTGRVLYGAVPTNTVFHGFGGACEARNNGDAVVRYDQLADRWLIVMPIFRRSPERPDQPEPWQSGEGVHLSLPGVLGQPGPAAPLFIPPPAPPSDPAAATASPAQRPPRPAEEA
;
A
#
# COMPACT_ATOMS: atom_id res chain seq x y z
N MET A 1 -23.26 -4.83 17.70
CA MET A 1 -22.65 -4.43 16.40
C MET A 1 -22.39 -2.94 16.47
N LYS A 2 -21.12 -2.52 16.60
CA LYS A 2 -20.73 -1.09 16.58
C LYS A 2 -20.07 -0.79 15.23
N PRO A 3 -20.37 0.34 14.59
CA PRO A 3 -19.92 0.63 13.24
C PRO A 3 -18.40 0.80 13.15
N ILE A 4 -17.84 0.36 12.02
CA ILE A 4 -16.45 0.54 11.61
C ILE A 4 -16.24 2.03 11.37
N ALA A 5 -15.54 2.71 12.28
CA ALA A 5 -15.24 4.13 12.17
C ALA A 5 -13.73 4.39 12.01
N ASN A 6 -13.44 5.10 10.92
CA ASN A 6 -12.31 5.97 10.61
C ASN A 6 -10.88 5.41 10.69
N ILE A 7 -10.27 5.27 9.51
CA ILE A 7 -8.84 5.01 9.28
C ILE A 7 -8.31 6.19 8.44
N PRO A 8 -7.56 7.16 9.03
CA PRO A 8 -7.04 8.30 8.28
C PRO A 8 -5.88 7.90 7.35
N VAL A 9 -5.96 8.33 6.08
CA VAL A 9 -4.89 8.30 5.07
C VAL A 9 -4.58 9.74 4.70
N VAL A 10 -3.34 10.20 4.93
CA VAL A 10 -2.96 11.60 4.73
C VAL A 10 -1.46 11.70 4.40
N LEU A 11 -1.09 12.50 3.41
CA LEU A 11 0.28 12.80 2.95
C LEU A 11 0.71 14.19 3.46
N CYS A 12 1.95 14.38 3.90
CA CYS A 12 2.41 15.67 4.48
C CYS A 12 3.68 16.21 3.84
N LEU A 13 3.65 17.54 3.68
CA LEU A 13 4.70 18.45 3.27
C LEU A 13 5.61 18.75 4.48
N PHE A 14 6.93 18.80 4.27
CA PHE A 14 7.89 19.24 5.28
C PHE A 14 8.14 20.75 5.17
N LEU A 15 7.94 21.47 6.28
CA LEU A 15 8.54 22.78 6.50
C LEU A 15 9.87 22.57 7.22
N ILE A 16 10.98 22.92 6.56
CA ILE A 16 12.31 22.90 7.15
C ILE A 16 12.51 24.25 7.84
N GLY A 17 12.43 24.26 9.17
CA GLY A 17 12.99 25.33 9.99
C GLY A 17 14.51 25.19 10.06
N CYS A 18 15.23 26.32 10.02
CA CYS A 18 16.67 26.40 10.17
C CYS A 18 17.08 25.76 11.51
N ALA A 19 17.85 24.67 11.44
CA ALA A 19 18.62 24.16 12.57
C ALA A 19 19.98 24.86 12.55
N ASP A 20 20.40 25.37 13.70
CA ASP A 20 21.78 25.78 13.98
C ASP A 20 22.76 24.66 13.60
N GLU A 21 23.96 25.06 13.24
CA GLU A 21 25.04 24.24 12.68
C GLU A 21 25.55 23.18 13.68
N GLU A 22 24.76 22.11 13.89
CA GLU A 22 25.23 20.90 14.54
C GLU A 22 26.19 20.17 13.59
N ARG A 23 27.44 20.08 14.04
CA ARG A 23 28.54 19.34 13.41
C ARG A 23 28.04 18.01 12.85
N MET A 24 27.92 17.94 11.53
CA MET A 24 27.50 16.74 10.81
C MET A 24 28.35 15.54 11.27
N PRO A 25 27.74 14.45 11.79
CA PRO A 25 28.48 13.28 12.17
C PRO A 25 29.23 12.73 10.94
N PRO A 26 30.37 12.05 11.14
CA PRO A 26 31.10 11.46 10.02
C PRO A 26 30.17 10.56 9.21
N ILE A 27 30.19 10.76 7.89
CA ILE A 27 29.46 9.89 6.96
C ILE A 27 30.13 8.52 7.07
N LEU A 28 29.46 7.58 7.75
CA LEU A 28 29.88 6.18 7.78
C LEU A 28 29.94 5.69 6.33
N THR A 29 31.06 5.10 5.94
CA THR A 29 31.14 4.45 4.63
C THR A 29 30.21 3.23 4.62
N ALA A 30 29.68 2.85 3.46
CA ALA A 30 28.76 1.71 3.35
C ALA A 30 29.33 0.41 3.96
N ALA A 31 30.66 0.26 3.92
CA ALA A 31 31.39 -0.87 4.51
C ALA A 31 31.41 -0.83 6.05
N GLU A 32 31.37 0.33 6.69
CA GLU A 32 31.37 0.46 8.15
C GLU A 32 29.98 0.26 8.78
N ALA A 33 28.91 0.42 7.99
CA ALA A 33 27.53 0.19 8.43
C ALA A 33 27.03 -1.24 8.17
N GLU A 34 27.82 -2.08 7.50
CA GLU A 34 27.42 -3.45 7.16
C GLU A 34 27.45 -4.36 8.41
N GLN A 35 26.28 -4.86 8.81
CA GLN A 35 26.19 -5.86 9.86
C GLN A 35 26.55 -7.24 9.29
N THR A 36 27.77 -7.70 9.57
CA THR A 36 28.31 -9.00 9.09
C THR A 36 28.09 -10.16 10.06
N ALA A 37 27.56 -9.90 11.25
CA ALA A 37 27.24 -10.90 12.26
C ALA A 37 25.95 -10.57 13.03
N PRO A 38 25.21 -11.57 13.54
CA PRO A 38 24.08 -11.32 14.42
C PRO A 38 24.48 -10.51 15.65
N GLY A 39 23.60 -9.63 16.12
CA GLY A 39 23.81 -8.89 17.36
C GLY A 39 23.81 -9.82 18.58
N THR A 40 24.41 -9.37 19.68
CA THR A 40 24.49 -10.15 20.94
C THR A 40 23.22 -10.12 21.77
N ARG A 41 22.22 -9.31 21.38
CA ARG A 41 20.94 -9.22 22.10
C ARG A 41 20.10 -10.48 21.86
N PRO A 42 19.27 -10.89 22.82
CA PRO A 42 18.30 -11.95 22.60
C PRO A 42 17.44 -11.68 21.35
N PRO A 43 17.02 -12.73 20.63
CA PRO A 43 16.13 -12.56 19.49
C PRO A 43 14.79 -11.98 19.95
N THR A 44 14.15 -11.22 19.06
CA THR A 44 12.78 -10.76 19.27
C THR A 44 11.85 -11.96 19.45
N SER A 45 11.04 -11.97 20.51
CA SER A 45 10.00 -12.98 20.71
C SER A 45 8.87 -12.82 19.68
N LEU A 46 8.37 -13.94 19.16
CA LEU A 46 7.20 -13.94 18.28
C LEU A 46 5.97 -13.44 19.04
N ALA A 47 5.45 -12.26 18.66
CA ALA A 47 4.30 -11.67 19.32
C ALA A 47 2.96 -12.25 18.84
N ALA A 48 2.87 -12.64 17.56
CA ALA A 48 1.68 -13.24 16.96
C ALA A 48 2.05 -13.97 15.66
N SER A 49 1.24 -14.96 15.28
CA SER A 49 1.30 -15.64 13.99
C SER A 49 -0.12 -15.92 13.50
N PHE A 50 -0.39 -15.62 12.23
CA PHE A 50 -1.66 -15.84 11.56
C PHE A 50 -1.43 -15.80 10.04
N ASP A 51 -2.33 -16.41 9.26
CA ASP A 51 -2.11 -16.64 7.81
C ASP A 51 -2.05 -15.35 6.97
N GLY A 52 -2.71 -14.28 7.42
CA GLY A 52 -2.76 -13.02 6.70
C GLY A 52 -3.51 -13.09 5.36
N LEU A 53 -3.34 -12.06 4.53
CA LEU A 53 -3.93 -11.99 3.20
C LEU A 53 -3.14 -12.87 2.23
N GLY A 54 -3.79 -13.85 1.60
CA GLY A 54 -3.13 -14.81 0.74
C GLY A 54 -4.06 -15.93 0.29
N PHE A 55 -3.49 -17.09 -0.05
CA PHE A 55 -4.25 -18.29 -0.39
C PHE A 55 -5.12 -18.74 0.79
N GLY A 56 -6.40 -19.05 0.54
CA GLY A 56 -7.35 -19.46 1.58
C GLY A 56 -7.85 -18.33 2.48
N PHE A 57 -7.52 -17.07 2.16
CA PHE A 57 -8.04 -15.92 2.90
C PHE A 57 -9.56 -15.81 2.75
N GLU A 58 -10.25 -15.74 3.89
CA GLU A 58 -11.67 -15.45 4.00
C GLU A 58 -11.87 -14.19 4.84
N GLY A 59 -12.55 -13.20 4.28
CA GLY A 59 -12.80 -11.91 4.93
C GLY A 59 -14.26 -11.47 4.81
N PRO A 60 -14.66 -10.42 5.56
CA PRO A 60 -16.03 -9.92 5.53
C PRO A 60 -16.48 -9.40 4.15
N HIS A 61 -15.55 -9.16 3.22
CA HIS A 61 -15.84 -8.72 1.85
C HIS A 61 -15.59 -9.82 0.80
N GLY A 62 -15.51 -11.08 1.25
CA GLY A 62 -15.31 -12.25 0.41
C GLY A 62 -13.86 -12.74 0.35
N PRO A 63 -13.63 -13.84 -0.37
CA PRO A 63 -12.34 -14.51 -0.42
C PRO A 63 -11.31 -13.75 -1.26
N SER A 64 -10.03 -14.05 -1.04
CA SER A 64 -8.95 -13.67 -1.94
C SER A 64 -8.37 -14.89 -2.64
N VAL A 65 -8.44 -14.91 -3.97
CA VAL A 65 -7.60 -15.78 -4.81
C VAL A 65 -6.24 -15.09 -4.94
N GLY A 66 -5.34 -15.39 -4.02
CA GLY A 66 -3.96 -14.87 -4.05
C GLY A 66 -3.27 -15.10 -5.41
N ARG A 67 -2.29 -14.27 -5.74
CA ARG A 67 -1.53 -14.36 -6.99
C ARG A 67 -0.05 -14.62 -6.69
N ASN A 68 0.62 -15.37 -7.58
CA ASN A 68 2.02 -15.74 -7.42
C ASN A 68 2.86 -15.22 -8.62
N PRO A 69 4.09 -14.68 -8.42
CA PRO A 69 4.68 -14.35 -7.11
C PRO A 69 3.87 -13.28 -6.36
N SER A 70 3.97 -13.33 -5.04
CA SER A 70 3.25 -12.45 -4.12
C SER A 70 4.03 -11.16 -3.89
N ASP A 71 3.43 -10.01 -4.20
CA ASP A 71 4.01 -8.70 -3.92
C ASP A 71 3.42 -8.19 -2.61
N ASN A 72 4.15 -8.35 -1.50
CA ASN A 72 3.62 -8.12 -0.16
C ASN A 72 4.10 -6.77 0.40
N SER A 73 3.14 -5.99 0.91
CA SER A 73 3.42 -4.83 1.75
C SER A 73 2.62 -4.92 3.04
N ILE A 74 3.26 -4.65 4.17
CA ILE A 74 2.62 -4.70 5.48
C ILE A 74 3.07 -3.52 6.33
N ALA A 75 2.13 -2.96 7.08
CA ALA A 75 2.43 -1.97 8.09
C ALA A 75 1.58 -2.20 9.33
N VAL A 76 2.15 -1.85 10.47
CA VAL A 76 1.59 -2.12 11.79
C VAL A 76 1.41 -0.78 12.49
N GLY A 77 0.16 -0.42 12.75
CA GLY A 77 -0.21 0.71 13.57
C GLY A 77 -0.44 0.28 15.03
N PRO A 78 -0.96 1.18 15.89
CA PRO A 78 -1.18 0.89 17.31
C PRO A 78 -2.17 -0.26 17.52
N ASN A 79 -3.23 -0.29 16.70
CA ASN A 79 -4.38 -1.19 16.83
C ASN A 79 -4.67 -2.04 15.60
N HIS A 80 -4.10 -1.73 14.44
CA HIS A 80 -4.41 -2.41 13.19
C HIS A 80 -3.14 -2.85 12.48
N ILE A 81 -3.24 -3.96 11.76
CA ILE A 81 -2.24 -4.41 10.79
C ILE A 81 -2.89 -4.23 9.42
N VAL A 82 -2.28 -3.45 8.53
CA VAL A 82 -2.73 -3.31 7.14
C VAL A 82 -1.78 -4.07 6.26
N GLN A 83 -2.34 -4.95 5.44
CA GLN A 83 -1.59 -5.75 4.48
C GLN A 83 -2.14 -5.52 3.09
N ILE A 84 -1.23 -5.34 2.15
CA ILE A 84 -1.49 -5.32 0.71
C ILE A 84 -0.74 -6.50 0.11
N VAL A 85 -1.44 -7.29 -0.71
CA VAL A 85 -0.86 -8.40 -1.45
C VAL A 85 -1.27 -8.28 -2.91
N ASN A 86 -0.28 -8.04 -3.77
CA ASN A 86 -0.45 -7.60 -5.14
C ASN A 86 -1.47 -6.43 -5.19
N SER A 87 -2.70 -6.71 -5.60
CA SER A 87 -3.73 -5.70 -5.81
C SER A 87 -4.91 -5.79 -4.83
N ARG A 88 -4.71 -6.49 -3.70
CA ARG A 88 -5.71 -6.68 -2.65
C ARG A 88 -5.25 -6.07 -1.34
N LEU A 89 -6.17 -5.49 -0.59
CA LEU A 89 -5.97 -4.91 0.73
C LEU A 89 -6.84 -5.63 1.77
N ALA A 90 -6.24 -5.89 2.94
CA ALA A 90 -6.93 -6.37 4.12
C ALA A 90 -6.42 -5.67 5.39
N ILE A 91 -7.28 -5.58 6.39
CA ILE A 91 -6.99 -4.97 7.68
C ILE A 91 -7.33 -5.96 8.78
N PHE A 92 -6.39 -6.19 9.67
CA PHE A 92 -6.49 -7.13 10.77
C PHE A 92 -6.40 -6.39 12.11
N THR A 93 -6.95 -7.01 13.15
CA THR A 93 -6.71 -6.56 14.53
C THR A 93 -5.25 -6.72 14.90
N LYS A 94 -4.75 -5.80 15.73
CA LYS A 94 -3.52 -5.98 16.51
C LYS A 94 -3.89 -5.97 17.98
N GLN A 95 -3.41 -6.96 18.73
CA GLN A 95 -3.57 -6.97 20.17
C GLN A 95 -2.94 -5.70 20.79
N GLY A 96 -3.69 -5.08 21.68
CA GLY A 96 -3.35 -3.81 22.31
C GLY A 96 -4.54 -3.25 23.06
N GLU A 97 -4.63 -1.93 23.15
CA GLU A 97 -5.70 -1.26 23.90
C GLU A 97 -7.09 -1.50 23.30
N ARG A 98 -7.19 -1.55 21.96
CA ARG A 98 -8.49 -1.66 21.27
C ARG A 98 -8.96 -3.09 21.03
N PHE A 99 -8.03 -4.03 20.86
CA PHE A 99 -8.35 -5.41 20.52
C PHE A 99 -7.60 -6.38 21.43
N ASP A 100 -8.29 -7.44 21.83
CA ASP A 100 -7.79 -8.54 22.64
C ASP A 100 -6.93 -9.54 21.85
N THR A 101 -7.01 -9.49 20.52
CA THR A 101 -6.46 -10.50 19.60
C THR A 101 -5.72 -9.85 18.45
N THR A 102 -4.69 -10.52 17.94
CA THR A 102 -4.01 -10.17 16.68
C THR A 102 -4.47 -11.11 15.58
N GLY A 103 -4.71 -10.58 14.38
CA GLY A 103 -4.94 -11.39 13.17
C GLY A 103 -6.42 -11.64 12.80
N ARG A 104 -7.39 -11.13 13.57
CA ARG A 104 -8.80 -11.19 13.14
C ARG A 104 -9.04 -10.21 12.00
N VAL A 105 -9.62 -10.67 10.90
CA VAL A 105 -9.94 -9.83 9.73
C VAL A 105 -11.06 -8.84 10.08
N LEU A 106 -10.80 -7.55 9.88
CA LEU A 106 -11.76 -6.47 10.04
C LEU A 106 -12.28 -5.96 8.70
N TYR A 107 -11.43 -5.99 7.68
CA TYR A 107 -11.70 -5.46 6.36
C TYR A 107 -10.87 -6.20 5.30
N GLY A 108 -11.35 -6.27 4.06
CA GLY A 108 -10.77 -7.08 2.99
C GLY A 108 -11.58 -8.35 2.64
N ALA A 109 -11.25 -9.03 1.53
CA ALA A 109 -10.19 -8.72 0.56
C ALA A 109 -10.69 -7.80 -0.56
N VAL A 110 -10.44 -6.49 -0.43
CA VAL A 110 -10.91 -5.51 -1.41
C VAL A 110 -9.79 -5.13 -2.39
N PRO A 111 -10.11 -4.64 -3.60
CA PRO A 111 -9.14 -4.00 -4.47
C PRO A 111 -8.41 -2.84 -3.78
N THR A 112 -7.09 -2.72 -3.92
CA THR A 112 -6.31 -1.64 -3.29
C THR A 112 -6.77 -0.24 -3.72
N ASN A 113 -7.20 -0.07 -4.97
CA ASN A 113 -7.74 1.20 -5.47
C ASN A 113 -9.00 1.71 -4.71
N THR A 114 -9.63 0.87 -3.89
CA THR A 114 -10.72 1.26 -2.99
C THR A 114 -10.37 2.44 -2.08
N VAL A 115 -9.09 2.57 -1.66
CA VAL A 115 -8.66 3.69 -0.81
C VAL A 115 -8.66 5.04 -1.54
N PHE A 116 -8.74 5.03 -2.87
CA PHE A 116 -8.82 6.22 -3.72
C PHE A 116 -10.25 6.48 -4.23
N HIS A 117 -11.26 5.80 -3.67
CA HIS A 117 -12.65 6.04 -4.05
C HIS A 117 -13.06 7.51 -3.82
N GLY A 118 -13.56 8.18 -4.85
CA GLY A 118 -13.94 9.58 -4.83
C GLY A 118 -12.81 10.57 -5.16
N PHE A 119 -11.60 10.10 -5.46
CA PHE A 119 -10.48 10.95 -5.90
C PHE A 119 -10.53 11.25 -7.40
N GLY A 120 -11.24 10.42 -8.17
CA GLY A 120 -11.19 10.40 -9.62
C GLY A 120 -9.82 9.97 -10.17
N GLY A 121 -9.66 10.17 -11.48
CA GLY A 121 -8.37 9.93 -12.15
C GLY A 121 -7.93 8.46 -12.14
N ALA A 122 -6.64 8.24 -12.36
CA ALA A 122 -6.11 6.91 -12.60
C ALA A 122 -6.03 6.03 -11.35
N CYS A 123 -5.82 6.61 -10.17
CA CYS A 123 -5.74 5.84 -8.92
C CYS A 123 -7.09 5.28 -8.50
N GLU A 124 -8.20 5.96 -8.79
CA GLU A 124 -9.53 5.39 -8.58
C GLU A 124 -9.85 4.37 -9.68
N ALA A 125 -9.61 4.72 -10.95
CA ALA A 125 -10.03 3.93 -12.10
C ALA A 125 -9.21 2.66 -12.33
N ARG A 126 -8.00 2.54 -11.75
CA ARG A 126 -7.08 1.44 -11.99
C ARG A 126 -6.52 0.90 -10.70
N ASN A 127 -6.44 -0.42 -10.63
CA ASN A 127 -5.78 -1.13 -9.54
C ASN A 127 -4.37 -1.57 -9.99
N ASN A 128 -3.41 -1.62 -9.07
CA ASN A 128 -2.02 -2.02 -9.35
C ASN A 128 -1.52 -3.04 -8.30
N GLY A 129 -0.55 -3.86 -8.69
CA GLY A 129 0.13 -4.87 -7.87
C GLY A 129 1.24 -4.33 -6.97
N ASP A 130 1.82 -3.17 -7.31
CA ASP A 130 3.03 -2.66 -6.64
C ASP A 130 2.71 -1.62 -5.54
N ALA A 131 1.56 -1.75 -4.90
CA ALA A 131 1.17 -0.82 -3.85
C ALA A 131 1.91 -1.11 -2.54
N VAL A 132 2.36 -0.05 -1.88
CA VAL A 132 3.04 -0.12 -0.58
C VAL A 132 2.23 0.59 0.49
N VAL A 133 2.22 0.02 1.69
CA VAL A 133 1.61 0.62 2.88
C VAL A 133 2.66 0.84 3.97
N ARG A 134 2.58 2.01 4.62
CA ARG A 134 3.35 2.39 5.81
C ARG A 134 2.42 3.03 6.84
N TYR A 135 2.84 3.04 8.09
CA TYR A 135 2.17 3.79 9.15
C TYR A 135 3.13 4.88 9.62
N ASP A 136 2.68 6.13 9.51
CA ASP A 136 3.39 7.30 10.00
C ASP A 136 3.00 7.51 11.46
N GLN A 137 3.94 7.17 12.35
CA GLN A 137 3.73 7.20 13.80
C GLN A 137 3.66 8.63 14.35
N LEU A 138 4.32 9.59 13.68
CA LEU A 138 4.36 10.98 14.12
C LEU A 138 3.05 11.71 13.80
N ALA A 139 2.42 11.32 12.69
CA ALA A 139 1.18 11.93 12.23
C ALA A 139 -0.07 11.03 12.39
N ASP A 140 0.07 9.90 13.08
CA ASP A 140 -1.00 8.92 13.37
C ASP A 140 -1.87 8.57 12.14
N ARG A 141 -1.23 8.09 11.07
CA ARG A 141 -1.93 7.87 9.79
C ARG A 141 -1.28 6.80 8.92
N TRP A 142 -2.08 6.27 8.00
CA TRP A 142 -1.61 5.33 7.00
C TRP A 142 -1.12 6.07 5.76
N LEU A 143 0.03 5.66 5.24
CA LEU A 143 0.58 6.10 3.98
C LEU A 143 0.46 4.95 2.99
N ILE A 144 -0.34 5.14 1.94
CA ILE A 144 -0.50 4.16 0.88
C ILE A 144 -0.06 4.80 -0.43
N VAL A 145 0.88 4.15 -1.11
CA VAL A 145 1.34 4.56 -2.44
C VAL A 145 0.98 3.43 -3.40
N MET A 146 0.22 3.76 -4.44
CA MET A 146 -0.11 2.84 -5.53
C MET A 146 0.38 3.45 -6.83
N PRO A 147 1.55 3.00 -7.36
CA PRO A 147 2.08 3.55 -8.60
C PRO A 147 1.17 3.16 -9.77
N ILE A 148 1.07 4.02 -10.78
CA ILE A 148 0.38 3.70 -12.04
C ILE A 148 1.39 3.83 -13.18
N PHE A 149 1.81 2.70 -13.75
CA PHE A 149 2.82 2.65 -14.84
C PHE A 149 2.24 2.86 -16.24
N ARG A 150 1.03 3.40 -16.32
CA ARG A 150 0.39 3.77 -17.59
C ARG A 150 0.19 5.27 -17.61
N ARG A 151 0.46 5.88 -18.76
CA ARG A 151 0.17 7.29 -18.95
C ARG A 151 -1.31 7.55 -18.62
N SER A 152 -1.54 8.53 -17.76
CA SER A 152 -2.86 9.02 -17.42
C SER A 152 -3.20 10.19 -18.34
N PRO A 153 -4.48 10.51 -18.54
CA PRO A 153 -4.85 11.77 -19.20
C PRO A 153 -4.17 12.94 -18.51
N GLU A 154 -3.78 13.93 -19.29
CA GLU A 154 -3.24 15.19 -18.74
C GLU A 154 -4.29 15.83 -17.86
N ARG A 155 -3.87 16.28 -16.67
CA ARG A 155 -4.74 17.03 -15.77
C ARG A 155 -4.62 18.51 -16.07
N PRO A 156 -5.70 19.30 -15.92
CA PRO A 156 -5.63 20.75 -16.09
C PRO A 156 -4.61 21.44 -15.19
N ASP A 157 -4.30 20.85 -14.04
CA ASP A 157 -3.33 21.34 -13.05
C ASP A 157 -1.96 20.63 -13.16
N GLN A 158 -1.73 19.78 -14.16
CA GLN A 158 -0.46 19.07 -14.29
C GLN A 158 0.68 20.06 -14.61
N PRO A 159 1.81 19.99 -13.90
CA PRO A 159 2.96 20.83 -14.21
C PRO A 159 3.64 20.34 -15.49
N GLU A 160 4.33 21.25 -16.17
CA GLU A 160 5.16 20.92 -17.32
C GLU A 160 6.21 19.85 -16.98
N PRO A 161 6.66 19.05 -17.96
CA PRO A 161 7.70 18.06 -17.74
C PRO A 161 8.97 18.69 -17.16
N TRP A 162 9.41 18.17 -16.01
CA TRP A 162 10.59 18.64 -15.31
C TRP A 162 11.85 18.45 -16.16
N GLN A 163 12.73 19.46 -16.17
CA GLN A 163 14.02 19.37 -16.83
C GLN A 163 15.13 19.07 -15.83
N SER A 164 16.15 18.32 -16.28
CA SER A 164 17.33 18.05 -15.47
C SER A 164 18.05 19.36 -15.12
N GLY A 165 18.33 19.58 -13.84
CA GLY A 165 18.99 20.79 -13.34
C GLY A 165 18.04 21.88 -12.82
N GLU A 166 16.72 21.69 -12.97
CA GLU A 166 15.74 22.51 -12.26
C GLU A 166 15.73 22.18 -10.76
N GLY A 167 15.28 23.13 -9.93
CA GLY A 167 15.22 22.96 -8.48
C GLY A 167 14.20 21.89 -8.03
N VAL A 168 14.15 21.60 -6.73
CA VAL A 168 13.13 20.68 -6.19
C VAL A 168 11.74 21.29 -6.37
N HIS A 169 10.82 20.51 -6.93
CA HIS A 169 9.42 20.91 -7.09
C HIS A 169 8.54 20.30 -6.01
N LEU A 170 7.52 21.06 -5.59
CA LEU A 170 6.50 20.54 -4.69
C LEU A 170 5.55 19.62 -5.46
N SER A 171 5.29 18.44 -4.90
CA SER A 171 4.25 17.55 -5.41
C SER A 171 2.89 18.23 -5.32
N LEU A 172 2.18 18.30 -6.45
CA LEU A 172 0.82 18.84 -6.47
C LEU A 172 -0.16 17.85 -5.83
N PRO A 173 -1.01 18.31 -4.89
CA PRO A 173 -2.07 17.48 -4.34
C PRO A 173 -2.97 16.92 -5.45
N GLY A 174 -3.35 15.65 -5.34
CA GLY A 174 -4.33 15.04 -6.26
C GLY A 174 -5.74 15.61 -6.12
N VAL A 175 -6.07 16.08 -4.91
CA VAL A 175 -7.37 16.68 -4.54
C VAL A 175 -7.07 17.91 -3.68
N LEU A 176 -7.66 19.06 -4.03
CA LEU A 176 -7.48 20.30 -3.26
C LEU A 176 -8.01 20.15 -1.84
N GLY A 177 -7.31 20.73 -0.87
CA GLY A 177 -7.69 20.67 0.55
C GLY A 177 -7.47 19.31 1.21
N GLN A 178 -6.85 18.35 0.51
CA GLN A 178 -6.31 17.15 1.14
C GLN A 178 -4.88 17.41 1.66
N PRO A 179 -4.52 16.87 2.83
CA PRO A 179 -5.33 15.95 3.62
C PRO A 179 -6.48 16.56 4.42
N GLY A 180 -7.66 15.95 4.31
CA GLY A 180 -8.86 16.29 5.07
C GLY A 180 -9.02 15.44 6.35
N PRO A 181 -10.17 15.57 7.05
CA PRO A 181 -10.51 14.68 8.16
C PRO A 181 -10.59 13.21 7.72
N ALA A 182 -10.33 12.29 8.65
CA ALA A 182 -10.47 10.86 8.41
C ALA A 182 -11.89 10.52 7.90
N ALA A 183 -11.96 9.81 6.78
CA ALA A 183 -13.21 9.29 6.24
C ALA A 183 -13.33 7.78 6.49
N PRO A 184 -14.55 7.22 6.57
CA PRO A 184 -14.74 5.78 6.53
C PRO A 184 -14.22 5.20 5.21
N LEU A 185 -13.59 4.02 5.26
CA LEU A 185 -13.21 3.30 4.06
C LEU A 185 -14.45 2.89 3.27
N PHE A 186 -14.41 3.09 1.95
CA PHE A 186 -15.45 2.62 1.05
C PHE A 186 -15.57 1.09 1.12
N ILE A 187 -16.78 0.55 1.10
CA ILE A 187 -17.02 -0.89 1.03
C ILE A 187 -17.53 -1.18 -0.39
N PRO A 188 -16.71 -1.84 -1.24
CA PRO A 188 -17.18 -2.21 -2.57
C PRO A 188 -18.32 -3.23 -2.46
N PRO A 189 -19.27 -3.22 -3.40
CA PRO A 189 -20.28 -4.26 -3.46
C PRO A 189 -19.62 -5.64 -3.62
N PRO A 190 -20.26 -6.72 -3.13
CA PRO A 190 -19.76 -8.07 -3.32
C PRO A 190 -19.47 -8.33 -4.80
N ALA A 191 -18.37 -9.02 -5.09
CA ALA A 191 -18.11 -9.47 -6.45
C ALA A 191 -19.28 -10.36 -6.91
N PRO A 192 -19.75 -10.23 -8.17
CA PRO A 192 -20.70 -11.19 -8.72
C PRO A 192 -20.09 -12.60 -8.63
N PRO A 193 -20.93 -13.64 -8.45
CA PRO A 193 -20.43 -15.01 -8.38
C PRO A 193 -19.56 -15.30 -9.59
N SER A 194 -18.36 -15.83 -9.34
CA SER A 194 -17.43 -16.20 -10.40
C SER A 194 -18.07 -17.26 -11.28
N ASP A 195 -18.21 -16.96 -12.57
CA ASP A 195 -18.69 -17.92 -13.56
C ASP A 195 -17.65 -19.06 -13.67
N PRO A 196 -18.01 -20.33 -13.35
CA PRO A 196 -17.06 -21.44 -13.37
C PRO A 196 -16.38 -21.64 -14.73
N ALA A 197 -17.02 -21.16 -15.82
CA ALA A 197 -16.49 -21.20 -17.18
C ALA A 197 -15.32 -20.24 -17.44
N ALA A 198 -15.17 -19.17 -16.65
CA ALA A 198 -14.08 -18.20 -16.83
C ALA A 198 -12.73 -18.71 -16.24
N ALA A 199 -12.78 -19.65 -15.30
CA ALA A 199 -11.60 -20.25 -14.67
C ALA A 199 -10.89 -21.29 -15.56
N THR A 200 -11.55 -21.77 -16.63
CA THR A 200 -11.02 -22.80 -17.55
C THR A 200 -10.50 -22.22 -18.87
N ALA A 201 -10.61 -20.91 -19.09
CA ALA A 201 -10.01 -20.26 -20.24
C ALA A 201 -8.48 -20.19 -20.08
N SER A 202 -7.78 -21.20 -20.61
CA SER A 202 -6.34 -21.10 -20.88
C SER A 202 -6.04 -19.76 -21.57
N PRO A 203 -4.98 -19.04 -21.18
CA PRO A 203 -4.59 -17.86 -21.92
C PRO A 203 -4.35 -18.28 -23.37
N ALA A 204 -5.05 -17.64 -24.31
CA ALA A 204 -4.89 -17.89 -25.73
C ALA A 204 -3.39 -17.94 -26.05
N GLN A 205 -2.94 -19.07 -26.60
CA GLN A 205 -1.55 -19.25 -26.99
C GLN A 205 -1.15 -18.06 -27.86
N ARG A 206 -0.16 -17.29 -27.38
CA ARG A 206 0.45 -16.22 -28.18
C ARG A 206 0.88 -16.86 -29.51
N PRO A 207 0.48 -16.32 -30.67
CA PRO A 207 0.89 -16.88 -31.95
C PRO A 207 2.42 -16.96 -32.01
N PRO A 208 2.99 -18.02 -32.61
CA PRO A 208 4.43 -18.18 -32.70
C PRO A 208 5.04 -16.96 -33.39
N ARG A 209 6.16 -16.47 -32.85
CA ARG A 209 6.95 -15.42 -33.50
C ARG A 209 7.38 -15.94 -34.89
N PRO A 210 7.31 -15.13 -35.95
CA PRO A 210 7.89 -15.47 -37.24
C PRO A 210 9.36 -15.85 -37.07
N ALA A 211 9.81 -16.85 -37.82
CA ALA A 211 11.21 -17.25 -37.82
C ALA A 211 12.10 -16.05 -38.17
N GLU A 212 13.12 -15.83 -37.37
CA GLU A 212 14.19 -14.89 -37.68
C GLU A 212 14.98 -15.50 -38.86
N GLU A 213 14.96 -14.80 -39.99
CA GLU A 213 15.74 -15.16 -41.18
C GLU A 213 17.22 -14.90 -40.88
N ALA A 214 18.06 -15.89 -41.20
CA ALA A 214 19.49 -15.97 -40.85
C ALA A 214 20.36 -14.95 -41.59
#